data_AF-A0AAU1SE42-F1
#
_entry.id   AF-A0AAU1SE42-F1
#
_cell.length_a   1.000
_cell.length_b   1.000
_cell.length_c   1.000
_cell.angle_alpha   90.00
_cell.angle_beta   90.00
_cell.angle_gamma   90.00
#
_symmetry.space_group_name_H-M   'P 1'
#
loop_
_entity.id
_entity.type
_entity.pdbx_description
1 polymer ?
#
loop_
_entity_poly.entity_id
_entity_poly.type
_entity_poly.pdbx_seq_one_letter_code
_entity_poly.pdbx_strand_id
1 'polypeptide(L)'
;MTEALPTTDGYSADGPAGFPPRPVDERGEAVADLRRIGIDPDYWYPVAVSRAVRKERTFAAVFAGERIALYRGRSGSVHALEDRCAHRQVPLSLGVVEGDVLRCCYHAWAYRGNGRISQIPYLPKGCERPPRGVRSYPVREAFGLVFVFPGDPEKAESAPFPVLPEFGAATHRTMTFSRTVNCHYSFMHENLLDMNHQFLHRSVLGRIQPKLLGYETGPQFVEARYLFVPAGGKKDRGAGLLSAEGLGGQQTPDEITIRTQYPYQTLQAVPDGAELPSFSLWAAYVPEDAEQRVNHAYGLLMIAKPPVPGVLQLAWPLIRRFTERVFAQDRMAVEAEQRAWDEQGEDRNHEVFPLILDVRHMLRTNGVPLGSVAVGDGGQQDARPDADGHDEDSRSAN
;
A
#
# COMPACT_ATOMS: atom_id res chain seq x y z
N MET A 1 9.24 -27.36 65.22
CA MET A 1 9.76 -28.65 64.73
C MET A 1 9.96 -28.50 63.24
N THR A 2 11.21 -28.63 62.86
CA THR A 2 11.78 -28.57 61.52
C THR A 2 11.30 -29.75 60.71
N GLU A 3 10.78 -29.54 59.51
CA GLU A 3 10.82 -30.56 58.46
C GLU A 3 11.17 -29.91 57.12
N ALA A 4 12.05 -30.60 56.41
CA ALA A 4 12.95 -30.08 55.41
C ALA A 4 12.34 -30.07 54.00
N LEU A 5 12.89 -29.20 53.16
CA LEU A 5 12.61 -29.11 51.72
C LEU A 5 13.00 -30.41 50.99
N PRO A 6 12.18 -30.92 50.06
CA PRO A 6 12.65 -31.88 49.08
C PRO A 6 13.51 -31.17 48.03
N THR A 7 14.56 -31.87 47.66
CA THR A 7 15.66 -31.49 46.79
C THR A 7 15.24 -31.26 45.34
N THR A 8 15.92 -30.30 44.72
CA THR A 8 15.99 -30.06 43.28
C THR A 8 16.57 -31.27 42.57
N ASP A 9 15.79 -31.93 41.71
CA ASP A 9 16.32 -32.77 40.63
C ASP A 9 15.35 -32.72 39.44
N GLY A 10 15.89 -32.36 38.26
CA GLY A 10 15.23 -32.57 36.96
C GLY A 10 14.59 -31.34 36.30
N TYR A 11 15.32 -30.25 36.10
CA TYR A 11 14.99 -29.33 34.99
C TYR A 11 15.43 -29.99 33.68
N SER A 12 14.57 -30.80 33.08
CA SER A 12 14.67 -31.11 31.64
C SER A 12 14.26 -29.89 30.85
N ALA A 13 15.03 -29.55 29.82
CA ALA A 13 14.86 -28.39 28.96
C ALA A 13 13.73 -28.53 27.92
N ASP A 14 12.71 -29.35 28.20
CA ASP A 14 11.56 -29.52 27.34
C ASP A 14 10.35 -28.83 27.97
N GLY A 15 9.98 -27.67 27.40
CA GLY A 15 8.74 -26.98 27.71
C GLY A 15 7.51 -27.84 27.43
N PRO A 16 6.32 -27.44 27.91
CA PRO A 16 5.12 -28.26 27.79
C PRO A 16 4.80 -28.55 26.32
N ALA A 17 4.55 -29.83 26.03
CA ALA A 17 4.07 -30.31 24.74
C ALA A 17 2.78 -29.58 24.32
N GLY A 18 2.70 -29.13 23.06
CA GLY A 18 1.41 -28.69 22.51
C GLY A 18 1.40 -27.69 21.37
N PHE A 19 2.50 -27.42 20.65
CA PHE A 19 2.45 -26.59 19.45
C PHE A 19 3.04 -27.35 18.25
N PRO A 20 2.36 -27.34 17.08
CA PRO A 20 2.95 -27.90 15.89
C PRO A 20 4.23 -27.13 15.53
N PRO A 21 5.22 -27.82 14.94
CA PRO A 21 6.46 -27.18 14.52
C PRO A 21 6.17 -26.07 13.51
N ARG A 22 6.94 -24.97 13.56
CA ARG A 22 6.85 -23.88 12.58
C ARG A 22 7.03 -24.43 11.17
N PRO A 23 6.33 -23.89 10.16
CA PRO A 23 6.54 -24.28 8.77
C PRO A 23 8.02 -24.10 8.40
N VAL A 24 8.60 -25.12 7.78
CA VAL A 24 9.95 -25.07 7.23
C VAL A 24 9.87 -25.05 5.71
N ASP A 25 10.79 -24.35 5.07
CA ASP A 25 10.90 -24.35 3.61
C ASP A 25 11.53 -25.66 3.09
N GLU A 26 11.70 -25.77 1.76
CA GLU A 26 12.29 -26.95 1.13
C GLU A 26 13.73 -27.26 1.58
N ARG A 27 14.41 -26.29 2.21
CA ARG A 27 15.76 -26.43 2.79
C ARG A 27 15.73 -26.75 4.28
N GLY A 28 14.56 -26.86 4.90
CA GLY A 28 14.40 -27.11 6.33
C GLY A 28 14.57 -25.86 7.21
N GLU A 29 14.60 -24.67 6.62
CA GLU A 29 14.71 -23.40 7.35
C GLU A 29 13.33 -22.89 7.75
N ALA A 30 13.21 -22.29 8.93
CA ALA A 30 11.94 -21.71 9.38
C ALA A 30 11.47 -20.62 8.39
N VAL A 31 10.24 -20.77 7.87
CA VAL A 31 9.65 -19.78 6.97
C VAL A 31 9.47 -18.47 7.72
N ALA A 32 9.99 -17.37 7.16
CA ALA A 32 9.86 -16.05 7.75
C ALA A 32 8.38 -15.68 7.97
N ASP A 33 8.08 -15.10 9.13
CA ASP A 33 6.74 -14.55 9.42
C ASP A 33 6.42 -13.45 8.41
N LEU A 34 5.34 -13.63 7.63
CA LEU A 34 4.95 -12.68 6.59
C LEU A 34 4.63 -11.30 7.17
N ARG A 35 4.12 -11.22 8.41
CA ARG A 35 3.79 -9.95 9.07
C ARG A 35 5.05 -9.17 9.51
N ARG A 36 6.23 -9.76 9.31
CA ARG A 36 7.54 -9.12 9.51
C ARG A 36 8.23 -8.76 8.19
N ILE A 37 7.57 -8.99 7.07
CA ILE A 37 8.04 -8.59 5.74
C ILE A 37 7.23 -7.36 5.33
N GLY A 38 7.89 -6.22 5.26
CA GLY A 38 7.30 -4.97 4.82
C GLY A 38 7.16 -4.91 3.30
N ILE A 39 6.30 -4.01 2.85
CA ILE A 39 6.14 -3.73 1.43
C ILE A 39 7.42 -3.08 0.86
N ASP A 40 7.81 -3.48 -0.34
CA ASP A 40 9.03 -3.00 -1.02
C ASP A 40 8.83 -1.55 -1.49
N PRO A 41 9.68 -0.59 -1.07
CA PRO A 41 9.55 0.80 -1.48
C PRO A 41 9.83 1.04 -2.98
N ASP A 42 10.41 0.09 -3.72
CA ASP A 42 10.72 0.23 -5.15
C ASP A 42 9.51 0.02 -6.09
N TYR A 43 8.34 0.50 -5.68
CA TYR A 43 7.10 0.50 -6.47
C TYR A 43 6.33 1.83 -6.33
N TRP A 44 5.34 2.03 -7.20
CA TRP A 44 4.47 3.21 -7.16
C TRP A 44 3.32 3.03 -6.17
N TYR A 45 3.23 3.91 -5.17
CA TYR A 45 2.17 3.81 -4.15
C TYR A 45 1.27 5.04 -4.15
N PRO A 46 -0.06 4.87 -4.20
CA PRO A 46 -0.97 6.00 -3.99
C PRO A 46 -0.85 6.47 -2.53
N VAL A 47 -0.60 7.76 -2.34
CA VAL A 47 -0.45 8.37 -1.01
C VAL A 47 -1.47 9.47 -0.73
N ALA A 48 -2.27 9.83 -1.74
CA ALA A 48 -3.41 10.73 -1.58
C ALA A 48 -4.43 10.56 -2.72
N VAL A 49 -5.69 10.89 -2.44
CA VAL A 49 -6.65 11.20 -3.51
C VAL A 49 -6.27 12.56 -4.11
N SER A 50 -6.13 12.65 -5.43
CA SER A 50 -5.66 13.85 -6.16
C SER A 50 -6.35 15.14 -5.74
N ARG A 51 -7.69 15.12 -5.61
CA ARG A 51 -8.50 16.28 -5.21
C ARG A 51 -8.25 16.77 -3.78
N ALA A 52 -7.64 15.95 -2.92
CA ALA A 52 -7.25 16.35 -1.57
C ALA A 52 -5.99 17.23 -1.60
N VAL A 53 -5.11 17.02 -2.59
CA VAL A 53 -3.94 17.87 -2.85
C VAL A 53 -4.39 19.07 -3.68
N ARG A 54 -4.93 20.08 -2.99
CA ARG A 54 -5.49 21.29 -3.63
C ARG A 54 -4.40 22.18 -4.21
N LYS A 55 -4.74 22.91 -5.27
CA LYS A 55 -3.88 23.92 -5.90
C LYS A 55 -3.41 24.95 -4.87
N GLU A 56 -2.11 25.28 -4.92
CA GLU A 56 -1.44 26.20 -4.00
C GLU A 56 -1.63 25.84 -2.51
N ARG A 57 -1.71 24.54 -2.22
CA ARG A 57 -1.76 24.00 -0.85
C ARG A 57 -0.81 22.83 -0.70
N THR A 58 -0.38 22.63 0.53
CA THR A 58 0.32 21.44 1.00
C THR A 58 -0.69 20.37 1.44
N PHE A 59 -0.23 19.13 1.49
CA PHE A 59 -0.94 17.98 2.02
C PHE A 59 0.07 17.03 2.68
N ALA A 60 -0.19 16.63 3.91
CA ALA A 60 0.65 15.67 4.62
C ALA A 60 0.25 14.24 4.21
N ALA A 61 1.23 13.47 3.75
CA ALA A 61 1.09 12.07 3.42
C ALA A 61 2.17 11.26 4.16
N VAL A 62 2.07 9.94 4.10
CA VAL A 62 3.00 9.04 4.76
C VAL A 62 3.16 7.77 3.93
N PHE A 63 4.34 7.16 4.01
CA PHE A 63 4.62 5.82 3.50
C PHE A 63 5.55 5.10 4.49
N ALA A 64 5.11 3.99 5.07
CA ALA A 64 5.91 3.16 5.99
C ALA A 64 6.62 3.98 7.09
N GLY A 65 5.93 4.94 7.71
CA GLY A 65 6.49 5.85 8.72
C GLY A 65 7.28 7.05 8.17
N GLU A 66 7.66 7.07 6.89
CA GLU A 66 8.27 8.24 6.26
C GLU A 66 7.20 9.30 5.96
N ARG A 67 7.34 10.49 6.57
CA ARG A 67 6.43 11.61 6.33
C ARG A 67 6.77 12.31 5.02
N ILE A 68 5.75 12.54 4.19
CA ILE A 68 5.87 13.13 2.85
C ILE A 68 5.01 14.40 2.76
N ALA A 69 5.61 15.52 2.39
CA ALA A 69 4.92 16.75 2.06
C ALA A 69 4.57 16.75 0.57
N LEU A 70 3.30 16.52 0.26
CA LEU A 70 2.78 16.78 -1.07
C LEU A 70 2.43 18.26 -1.20
N TYR A 71 2.65 18.84 -2.37
CA TYR A 71 2.08 20.15 -2.69
C TYR A 71 1.78 20.28 -4.17
N ARG A 72 0.74 21.06 -4.49
CA ARG A 72 0.39 21.39 -5.87
C ARG A 72 0.71 22.84 -6.16
N GLY A 73 1.61 23.06 -7.12
CA GLY A 73 1.98 24.39 -7.56
C GLY A 73 0.87 25.12 -8.34
N ARG A 74 1.10 26.38 -8.66
CA ARG A 74 0.22 27.20 -9.50
C ARG A 74 0.12 26.64 -10.93
N SER A 75 1.18 26.02 -11.43
CA SER A 75 1.20 25.29 -12.71
C SER A 75 0.20 24.12 -12.74
N GLY A 76 -0.20 23.60 -11.57
CA GLY A 76 -1.03 22.41 -11.43
C GLY A 76 -0.22 21.14 -11.18
N SER A 77 1.11 21.17 -11.34
CA SER A 77 2.00 20.05 -11.05
C SER A 77 2.01 19.72 -9.56
N VAL A 78 1.99 18.42 -9.25
CA VAL A 78 2.17 17.90 -7.89
C VAL A 78 3.64 17.59 -7.67
N HIS A 79 4.13 17.86 -6.47
CA HIS A 79 5.47 17.54 -6.03
C HIS A 79 5.40 16.82 -4.67
N ALA A 80 6.36 15.93 -4.42
CA ALA A 80 6.47 15.17 -3.18
C ALA A 80 7.88 15.36 -2.59
N LEU A 81 7.95 15.90 -1.38
CA LEU A 81 9.19 16.13 -0.64
C LEU A 81 9.17 15.39 0.69
N GLU A 82 10.33 15.11 1.25
CA GLU A 82 10.43 14.73 2.66
C GLU A 82 9.78 15.82 3.54
N ASP A 83 8.91 15.41 4.45
CA ASP A 83 8.16 16.32 5.32
C ASP A 83 8.98 16.81 6.52
N ARG A 84 10.16 17.37 6.23
CA ARG A 84 11.12 17.85 7.22
C ARG A 84 11.90 19.02 6.66
N CYS A 85 11.69 20.22 7.18
CA CYS A 85 12.51 21.37 6.80
C CYS A 85 13.99 21.11 7.15
N ALA A 86 14.87 21.27 6.17
CA ALA A 86 16.33 21.13 6.34
C ALA A 86 16.94 22.09 7.39
N HIS A 87 16.22 23.13 7.82
CA HIS A 87 16.70 24.07 8.84
C HIS A 87 16.48 23.54 10.28
N ARG A 88 15.23 23.29 10.67
CA ARG A 88 14.85 22.91 12.05
C ARG A 88 13.77 21.82 12.12
N GLN A 89 13.69 21.00 11.08
CA GLN A 89 12.84 19.81 11.01
C GLN A 89 11.33 20.04 11.09
N VAL A 90 10.88 21.30 11.12
CA VAL A 90 9.45 21.64 11.04
C VAL A 90 8.85 21.02 9.77
N PRO A 91 7.70 20.33 9.87
CA PRO A 91 7.05 19.73 8.70
C PRO A 91 6.80 20.77 7.60
N LEU A 92 7.24 20.44 6.38
CA LEU A 92 7.00 21.24 5.19
C LEU A 92 5.53 21.23 4.78
N SER A 93 4.77 20.20 5.18
CA SER A 93 3.32 20.10 5.02
C SER A 93 2.54 21.19 5.76
N LEU A 94 3.15 21.83 6.76
CA LEU A 94 2.60 23.03 7.43
C LEU A 94 2.95 24.33 6.71
N GLY A 95 3.69 24.26 5.60
CA GLY A 95 4.15 25.40 4.82
C GLY A 95 3.08 26.07 3.95
N VAL A 96 3.52 27.03 3.16
CA VAL A 96 2.69 27.77 2.19
C VAL A 96 3.25 27.55 0.79
N VAL A 97 2.38 27.34 -0.18
CA VAL A 97 2.78 27.24 -1.59
C VAL A 97 2.62 28.60 -2.25
N GLU A 98 3.71 29.12 -2.82
CA GLU A 98 3.72 30.38 -3.57
C GLU A 98 4.23 30.10 -5.00
N GLY A 99 3.35 30.25 -5.99
CA GLY A 99 3.67 29.80 -7.35
C GLY A 99 3.89 28.29 -7.37
N ASP A 100 5.09 27.85 -7.78
CA ASP A 100 5.49 26.44 -7.80
C ASP A 100 6.55 26.10 -6.74
N VAL A 101 6.60 26.88 -5.65
CA VAL A 101 7.59 26.75 -4.58
C VAL A 101 6.89 26.57 -3.24
N LEU A 102 7.37 25.63 -2.43
CA LEU A 102 6.91 25.42 -1.06
C LEU A 102 7.79 26.23 -0.09
N ARG A 103 7.19 27.10 0.72
CA ARG A 103 7.88 27.82 1.80
C ARG A 103 7.57 27.19 3.15
N CYS A 104 8.62 26.85 3.90
CA CYS A 104 8.45 26.43 5.29
C CYS A 104 7.81 27.55 6.12
N CYS A 105 6.80 27.22 6.94
CA CYS A 105 6.08 28.19 7.74
C CYS A 105 6.91 28.86 8.84
N TYR A 106 8.07 28.30 9.21
CA TYR A 106 8.87 28.84 10.30
C TYR A 106 9.73 30.04 9.86
N HIS A 107 10.64 29.83 8.91
CA HIS A 107 11.59 30.86 8.48
C HIS A 107 11.58 31.09 6.96
N ALA A 108 10.51 30.65 6.29
CA ALA A 108 10.25 30.87 4.86
C ALA A 108 11.36 30.41 3.89
N TRP A 109 12.13 29.38 4.29
CA TRP A 109 13.02 28.65 3.38
C TRP A 109 12.16 28.03 2.28
N ALA A 110 12.55 28.30 1.03
CA ALA A 110 11.74 28.03 -0.13
C ALA A 110 12.30 26.84 -0.92
N TYR A 111 11.50 25.81 -1.14
CA TYR A 111 11.87 24.54 -1.74
C TYR A 111 11.20 24.37 -3.11
N ARG A 112 11.98 23.98 -4.12
CA ARG A 112 11.48 23.56 -5.43
C ARG A 112 10.96 22.13 -5.39
N GLY A 113 10.28 21.69 -6.46
CA GLY A 113 9.75 20.32 -6.59
C GLY A 113 10.81 19.22 -6.50
N ASN A 114 12.07 19.53 -6.81
CA ASN A 114 13.21 18.62 -6.69
C ASN A 114 13.92 18.72 -5.32
N GLY A 115 13.27 19.31 -4.30
CA GLY A 115 13.79 19.43 -2.95
C GLY A 115 14.89 20.46 -2.75
N ARG A 116 15.43 21.07 -3.81
CA ARG A 116 16.47 22.11 -3.70
C ARG A 116 15.91 23.39 -3.10
N ILE A 117 16.69 24.01 -2.23
CA ILE A 117 16.38 25.33 -1.68
C ILE A 117 16.61 26.37 -2.78
N SER A 118 15.57 27.15 -3.08
CA SER A 118 15.60 28.25 -4.05
C SER A 118 15.83 29.61 -3.42
N GLN A 119 15.45 29.78 -2.15
CA GLN A 119 15.59 31.05 -1.45
C GLN A 119 15.66 30.82 0.07
N ILE A 120 16.58 31.53 0.72
CA ILE A 120 16.61 31.75 2.17
C ILE A 120 16.45 33.26 2.36
N PRO A 121 15.30 33.76 2.87
CA PRO A 121 14.95 35.17 2.78
C PRO A 121 15.97 36.15 3.40
N TYR A 122 16.67 35.72 4.44
CA TYR A 122 17.62 36.54 5.20
C TYR A 122 19.08 36.35 4.76
N LEU A 123 19.34 35.60 3.69
CA LEU A 123 20.68 35.51 3.10
C LEU A 123 20.72 36.22 1.74
N PRO A 124 21.84 36.88 1.39
CA PRO A 124 22.05 37.41 0.05
C PRO A 124 21.94 36.32 -1.01
N LYS A 125 21.49 36.70 -2.21
CA LYS A 125 21.54 35.80 -3.37
C LYS A 125 23.02 35.46 -3.66
N GLY A 126 23.32 34.17 -3.86
CA GLY A 126 24.66 33.73 -4.28
C GLY A 126 25.66 33.40 -3.16
N CYS A 127 25.23 33.30 -1.89
CA CYS A 127 26.10 32.70 -0.86
C CYS A 127 26.54 31.30 -1.27
N GLU A 128 27.84 30.99 -1.11
CA GLU A 128 28.52 29.80 -1.67
C GLU A 128 28.01 28.45 -1.13
N ARG A 129 27.13 28.43 -0.13
CA ARG A 129 26.70 27.17 0.50
C ARG A 129 25.28 27.23 1.11
N PRO A 130 24.19 27.30 0.31
CA PRO A 130 22.89 26.91 0.84
C PRO A 130 22.97 25.43 1.25
N PRO A 131 22.38 25.02 2.40
CA PRO A 131 22.40 23.62 2.82
C PRO A 131 21.85 22.70 1.74
N ARG A 132 22.23 21.41 1.81
CA ARG A 132 21.53 20.38 1.04
C ARG A 132 20.04 20.51 1.38
N GLY A 133 19.20 20.48 0.35
CA GLY A 133 17.77 20.62 0.49
C GLY A 133 17.14 19.43 1.20
N VAL A 134 15.96 19.03 0.77
CA VAL A 134 15.30 17.82 1.28
C VAL A 134 15.25 16.76 0.19
N ARG A 135 15.03 15.50 0.57
CA ARG A 135 14.72 14.45 -0.41
C ARG A 135 13.46 14.86 -1.19
N SER A 136 13.49 14.64 -2.50
CA SER A 136 12.29 14.66 -3.34
C SER A 136 12.00 13.25 -3.82
N TYR A 137 10.72 12.93 -3.94
CA TYR A 137 10.28 11.64 -4.44
C TYR A 137 9.71 11.78 -5.86
N PRO A 138 9.98 10.83 -6.77
CA PRO A 138 9.24 10.75 -8.02
C PRO A 138 7.74 10.68 -7.74
N VAL A 139 6.96 11.44 -8.50
CA VAL A 139 5.52 11.59 -8.30
C VAL A 139 4.79 11.44 -9.64
N ARG A 140 3.68 10.72 -9.62
CA ARG A 140 2.80 10.54 -10.78
C ARG A 140 1.36 10.74 -10.37
N GLU A 141 0.66 11.64 -11.03
CA GLU A 141 -0.78 11.83 -10.82
C GLU A 141 -1.55 11.06 -11.90
N ALA A 142 -2.30 10.04 -11.50
CA ALA A 142 -3.07 9.19 -12.40
C ALA A 142 -4.29 8.63 -11.68
N PHE A 143 -5.34 8.27 -12.43
CA PHE A 143 -6.55 7.62 -11.90
C PHE A 143 -7.23 8.37 -10.74
N GLY A 144 -7.09 9.71 -10.68
CA GLY A 144 -7.61 10.52 -9.59
C GLY A 144 -6.87 10.35 -8.25
N LEU A 145 -5.66 9.77 -8.28
CA LEU A 145 -4.77 9.54 -7.14
C LEU A 145 -3.40 10.21 -7.40
N VAL A 146 -2.67 10.49 -6.33
CA VAL A 146 -1.26 10.91 -6.38
C VAL A 146 -0.41 9.74 -5.93
N PHE A 147 0.41 9.23 -6.83
CA PHE A 147 1.38 8.17 -6.59
C PHE A 147 2.75 8.75 -6.29
N VAL A 148 3.45 8.15 -5.33
CA VAL A 148 4.85 8.43 -5.02
C VAL A 148 5.65 7.14 -5.21
N PHE A 149 6.91 7.26 -5.63
CA PHE A 149 7.88 6.18 -5.62
C PHE A 149 8.83 6.36 -4.40
N PRO A 150 8.63 5.64 -3.29
CA PRO A 150 9.35 5.86 -2.04
C PRO A 150 10.78 5.35 -2.03
N GLY A 151 11.11 4.39 -2.90
CA GLY A 151 12.42 3.73 -2.94
C GLY A 151 13.49 4.51 -3.68
N ASP A 152 14.31 3.80 -4.44
CA ASP A 152 15.37 4.37 -5.25
C ASP A 152 14.79 5.14 -6.46
N PRO A 153 14.94 6.48 -6.53
CA PRO A 153 14.38 7.27 -7.62
C PRO A 153 14.89 6.86 -9.01
N GLU A 154 16.06 6.22 -9.12
CA GLU A 154 16.59 5.75 -10.40
C GLU A 154 15.78 4.58 -10.99
N LYS A 155 15.08 3.81 -10.14
CA LYS A 155 14.22 2.69 -10.56
C LYS A 155 12.82 3.12 -10.98
N ALA A 156 12.41 4.33 -10.65
CA ALA A 156 11.03 4.78 -10.83
C ALA A 156 10.56 4.80 -12.29
N GLU A 157 11.47 5.03 -13.25
CA GLU A 157 11.14 5.08 -14.67
C GLU A 157 10.82 3.69 -15.26
N SER A 158 11.56 2.66 -14.85
CA SER A 158 11.37 1.28 -15.30
C SER A 158 10.37 0.49 -14.45
N ALA A 159 10.00 1.00 -13.28
CA ALA A 159 9.04 0.37 -12.40
C ALA A 159 7.65 0.23 -13.06
N PRO A 160 7.01 -0.96 -12.98
CA PRO A 160 5.67 -1.16 -13.49
C PRO A 160 4.65 -0.18 -12.90
N PHE A 161 3.75 0.31 -13.74
CA PHE A 161 2.65 1.19 -13.33
C PHE A 161 1.31 0.53 -13.68
N PRO A 162 0.27 0.65 -12.83
CA PRO A 162 -1.01 0.00 -13.10
C PRO A 162 -1.65 0.54 -14.39
N VAL A 163 -2.25 -0.36 -15.16
CA VAL A 163 -3.01 -0.05 -16.37
C VAL A 163 -4.46 -0.40 -16.11
N LEU A 164 -5.33 0.62 -16.14
CA LEU A 164 -6.76 0.51 -15.80
C LEU A 164 -7.60 1.03 -16.97
N PRO A 165 -7.82 0.25 -18.03
CA PRO A 165 -8.53 0.70 -19.23
C PRO A 165 -9.99 1.12 -18.95
N GLU A 166 -10.61 0.60 -17.89
CA GLU A 166 -11.97 0.93 -17.45
C GLU A 166 -12.03 2.30 -16.76
N PHE A 167 -10.90 2.80 -16.25
CA PHE A 167 -10.87 4.10 -15.58
C PHE A 167 -11.06 5.23 -16.58
N GLY A 168 -12.13 6.02 -16.40
CA GLY A 168 -12.45 7.14 -17.29
C GLY A 168 -13.09 6.73 -18.62
N ALA A 169 -13.26 5.43 -18.88
CA ALA A 169 -13.98 4.96 -20.04
C ALA A 169 -15.43 5.48 -20.03
N ALA A 170 -15.93 5.89 -21.21
CA ALA A 170 -17.31 6.38 -21.34
C ALA A 170 -18.34 5.32 -20.94
N THR A 171 -17.98 4.04 -21.03
CA THR A 171 -18.78 2.88 -20.67
C THR A 171 -18.79 2.57 -19.18
N HIS A 172 -17.94 3.20 -18.36
CA HIS A 172 -17.78 2.87 -16.95
C HIS A 172 -18.03 4.07 -16.03
N ARG A 173 -18.37 3.77 -14.77
CA ARG A 173 -18.39 4.74 -13.68
C ARG A 173 -17.51 4.26 -12.54
N THR A 174 -16.64 5.14 -12.06
CA THR A 174 -15.69 4.83 -10.98
C THR A 174 -16.18 5.33 -9.62
N MET A 175 -16.05 4.48 -8.61
CA MET A 175 -16.13 4.80 -7.19
C MET A 175 -14.72 4.70 -6.59
N THR A 176 -14.27 5.76 -5.94
CA THR A 176 -12.96 5.79 -5.26
C THR A 176 -13.13 5.55 -3.77
N PHE A 177 -12.40 4.57 -3.23
CA PHE A 177 -12.23 4.30 -1.81
C PHE A 177 -10.84 4.75 -1.34
N SER A 178 -10.79 5.27 -0.12
CA SER A 178 -9.57 5.70 0.57
C SER A 178 -9.87 5.64 2.06
N ARG A 179 -9.33 4.63 2.74
CA ARG A 179 -9.66 4.27 4.11
C ARG A 179 -8.44 3.70 4.82
N THR A 180 -8.21 4.12 6.07
CA THR A 180 -7.25 3.48 6.96
C THR A 180 -7.84 2.18 7.52
N VAL A 181 -7.00 1.15 7.57
CA VAL A 181 -7.27 -0.18 8.12
C VAL A 181 -6.12 -0.54 9.06
N ASN A 182 -6.43 -0.92 10.30
CA ASN A 182 -5.43 -1.22 11.33
C ASN A 182 -4.92 -2.66 11.21
N CYS A 183 -4.26 -2.98 10.09
CA CYS A 183 -3.59 -4.24 9.88
C CYS A 183 -2.37 -4.10 8.96
N HIS A 184 -1.49 -5.09 9.00
CA HIS A 184 -0.42 -5.29 8.02
C HIS A 184 -0.98 -5.49 6.61
N TYR A 185 -0.32 -4.91 5.60
CA TYR A 185 -0.81 -4.86 4.21
C TYR A 185 -1.17 -6.24 3.64
N SER A 186 -0.43 -7.28 4.04
CA SER A 186 -0.65 -8.64 3.58
C SER A 186 -2.00 -9.23 4.00
N PHE A 187 -2.58 -8.81 5.13
CA PHE A 187 -3.90 -9.31 5.57
C PHE A 187 -4.98 -8.96 4.55
N MET A 188 -4.90 -7.76 3.96
CA MET A 188 -5.84 -7.32 2.93
C MET A 188 -5.69 -8.13 1.63
N HIS A 189 -4.45 -8.48 1.26
CA HIS A 189 -4.18 -9.32 0.08
C HIS A 189 -4.77 -10.72 0.23
N GLU A 190 -4.55 -11.36 1.38
CA GLU A 190 -5.11 -12.67 1.70
C GLU A 190 -6.64 -12.60 1.74
N ASN A 191 -7.22 -11.61 2.43
CA ASN A 191 -8.65 -11.43 2.54
C ASN A 191 -9.33 -11.30 1.17
N LEU A 192 -8.87 -10.41 0.29
CA LEU A 192 -9.52 -10.22 -1.01
C LEU A 192 -9.36 -11.43 -1.96
N LEU A 193 -8.32 -12.27 -1.79
CA LEU A 193 -8.16 -13.48 -2.62
C LEU A 193 -8.96 -14.67 -2.06
N ASP A 194 -9.09 -14.80 -0.75
CA ASP A 194 -9.80 -15.92 -0.14
C ASP A 194 -11.32 -15.82 -0.28
N MET A 195 -11.89 -16.24 -1.40
CA MET A 195 -13.35 -16.22 -1.54
C MET A 195 -14.09 -17.15 -0.55
N ASN A 196 -13.44 -18.01 0.22
CA ASN A 196 -14.16 -18.77 1.25
C ASN A 196 -14.69 -17.88 2.38
N HIS A 197 -14.15 -16.65 2.54
CA HIS A 197 -14.69 -15.68 3.49
C HIS A 197 -16.08 -15.14 3.11
N GLN A 198 -16.70 -15.53 1.98
CA GLN A 198 -18.09 -15.16 1.65
C GLN A 198 -19.10 -15.49 2.77
N PHE A 199 -18.78 -16.44 3.65
CA PHE A 199 -19.56 -16.64 4.88
C PHE A 199 -19.70 -15.36 5.74
N LEU A 200 -18.66 -14.52 5.79
CA LEU A 200 -18.65 -13.23 6.46
C LEU A 200 -19.74 -12.30 5.89
N HIS A 201 -19.86 -12.29 4.56
CA HIS A 201 -20.82 -11.46 3.84
C HIS A 201 -22.21 -12.06 3.71
N ARG A 202 -22.51 -13.20 4.34
CA ARG A 202 -23.81 -13.88 4.21
C ARG A 202 -25.04 -13.00 4.49
N SER A 203 -24.88 -11.99 5.35
CA SER A 203 -25.93 -11.01 5.69
C SER A 203 -26.13 -9.91 4.63
N VAL A 204 -25.18 -9.76 3.71
CA VAL A 204 -25.10 -8.70 2.70
C VAL A 204 -25.22 -9.27 1.27
N LEU A 205 -24.55 -10.38 0.99
CA LEU A 205 -24.50 -11.07 -0.30
C LEU A 205 -25.42 -12.31 -0.38
N GLY A 206 -26.02 -12.73 0.73
CA GLY A 206 -26.75 -14.00 0.81
C GLY A 206 -25.80 -15.20 0.85
N ARG A 207 -26.34 -16.42 0.72
CA ARG A 207 -25.52 -17.63 0.65
C ARG A 207 -25.01 -17.82 -0.78
N ILE A 208 -23.82 -17.29 -1.07
CA ILE A 208 -23.12 -17.59 -2.31
C ILE A 208 -22.00 -18.58 -1.98
N GLN A 209 -21.91 -19.65 -2.77
CA GLN A 209 -20.83 -20.61 -2.65
C GLN A 209 -19.84 -20.37 -3.81
N PRO A 210 -18.66 -19.81 -3.52
CA PRO A 210 -17.62 -19.69 -4.53
C PRO A 210 -17.03 -21.07 -4.80
N LYS A 211 -16.87 -21.39 -6.08
CA LYS A 211 -16.14 -22.58 -6.54
C LYS A 211 -14.89 -22.10 -7.26
N LEU A 212 -13.71 -22.44 -6.71
CA LEU A 212 -12.45 -22.23 -7.39
C LEU A 212 -12.42 -23.09 -8.66
N LEU A 213 -12.26 -22.46 -9.82
CA LEU A 213 -12.13 -23.12 -11.12
C LEU A 213 -10.68 -23.55 -11.38
N GLY A 214 -9.74 -22.74 -10.90
CA GLY A 214 -8.30 -22.94 -11.03
C GLY A 214 -7.56 -21.66 -10.65
N TYR A 215 -6.25 -21.75 -10.50
CA TYR A 215 -5.39 -20.61 -10.25
C TYR A 215 -4.00 -20.80 -10.85
N GLU A 216 -3.32 -19.70 -11.09
CA GLU A 216 -1.97 -19.62 -11.64
C GLU A 216 -1.09 -18.77 -10.73
N THR A 217 0.19 -19.12 -10.68
CA THR A 217 1.19 -18.43 -9.84
C THR A 217 2.39 -18.07 -10.69
N GLY A 218 2.95 -16.89 -10.46
CA GLY A 218 4.23 -16.46 -11.00
C GLY A 218 5.04 -15.70 -9.96
N PRO A 219 6.27 -15.27 -10.30
CA PRO A 219 7.17 -14.64 -9.34
C PRO A 219 6.60 -13.41 -8.65
N GLN A 220 5.72 -12.65 -9.33
CA GLN A 220 5.13 -11.41 -8.82
C GLN A 220 3.60 -11.43 -8.82
N PHE A 221 2.98 -12.59 -9.06
CA PHE A 221 1.52 -12.66 -9.12
C PHE A 221 0.95 -14.00 -8.67
N VAL A 222 -0.29 -13.94 -8.19
CA VAL A 222 -1.17 -15.08 -8.00
C VAL A 222 -2.55 -14.69 -8.55
N GLU A 223 -3.10 -15.50 -9.44
CA GLU A 223 -4.39 -15.25 -10.08
C GLU A 223 -5.31 -16.45 -9.92
N ALA A 224 -6.51 -16.24 -9.40
CA ALA A 224 -7.52 -17.28 -9.22
C ALA A 224 -8.81 -16.92 -9.94
N ARG A 225 -9.46 -17.95 -10.49
CA ARG A 225 -10.75 -17.83 -11.18
C ARG A 225 -11.82 -18.54 -10.37
N TYR A 226 -12.88 -17.83 -10.05
CA TYR A 226 -13.98 -18.30 -9.20
C TYR A 226 -15.30 -18.25 -9.95
N LEU A 227 -16.12 -19.26 -9.72
CA LEU A 227 -17.52 -19.26 -10.13
C LEU A 227 -18.41 -19.04 -8.91
N PHE A 228 -19.27 -18.03 -8.96
CA PHE A 228 -20.20 -17.74 -7.88
C PHE A 228 -21.54 -18.44 -8.13
N VAL A 229 -21.82 -19.50 -7.35
CA VAL A 229 -23.07 -20.26 -7.46
C VAL A 229 -24.01 -19.87 -6.31
N PRO A 230 -25.26 -19.45 -6.59
CA PRO A 230 -26.26 -19.22 -5.54
C PRO A 230 -26.56 -20.52 -4.78
N ALA A 231 -26.34 -20.53 -3.46
CA ALA A 231 -26.59 -21.71 -2.64
C ALA A 231 -28.08 -21.78 -2.23
N GLY A 232 -28.90 -22.37 -3.10
CA GLY A 232 -30.29 -22.74 -2.80
C GLY A 232 -31.35 -21.94 -3.57
N GLY A 233 -32.31 -22.64 -4.18
CA GLY A 233 -33.27 -22.16 -5.19
C GLY A 233 -34.33 -21.12 -4.80
N LYS A 234 -34.07 -20.22 -3.84
CA LYS A 234 -34.90 -19.01 -3.64
C LYS A 234 -33.99 -17.79 -3.53
N LYS A 235 -34.06 -16.92 -4.54
CA LYS A 235 -33.42 -15.58 -4.52
C LYS A 235 -33.90 -14.81 -3.30
N ASP A 236 -33.00 -14.54 -2.38
CA ASP A 236 -33.28 -13.72 -1.21
C ASP A 236 -33.51 -12.27 -1.67
N ARG A 237 -34.66 -11.67 -1.31
CA ARG A 237 -35.12 -10.39 -1.88
C ARG A 237 -34.19 -9.21 -1.53
N GLY A 238 -33.30 -9.38 -0.54
CA GLY A 238 -32.28 -8.41 -0.15
C GLY A 238 -30.98 -8.45 -0.98
N ALA A 239 -30.68 -9.56 -1.65
CA ALA A 239 -29.58 -9.69 -2.61
C ALA A 239 -29.96 -9.18 -4.03
N GLY A 240 -31.25 -8.84 -4.20
CA GLY A 240 -31.86 -8.45 -5.47
C GLY A 240 -31.48 -7.07 -5.98
N LEU A 241 -30.46 -6.38 -5.47
CA LEU A 241 -29.96 -5.15 -6.11
C LEU A 241 -28.66 -5.36 -6.88
N LEU A 242 -27.94 -6.46 -6.60
CA LEU A 242 -26.83 -6.93 -7.43
C LEU A 242 -27.21 -8.21 -8.19
N SER A 243 -28.28 -8.90 -7.77
CA SER A 243 -28.78 -10.13 -8.40
C SER A 243 -30.16 -9.99 -9.07
N ALA A 244 -30.83 -8.84 -8.96
CA ALA A 244 -31.89 -8.51 -9.92
C ALA A 244 -31.21 -7.86 -11.11
N GLU A 245 -31.19 -8.61 -12.20
CA GLU A 245 -30.85 -8.11 -13.52
C GLU A 245 -29.45 -7.52 -13.54
N GLY A 246 -28.49 -8.42 -13.76
CA GLY A 246 -27.27 -8.05 -14.44
C GLY A 246 -27.56 -7.02 -15.53
N LEU A 247 -26.64 -6.09 -15.64
CA LEU A 247 -26.52 -5.05 -16.65
C LEU A 247 -26.54 -5.66 -18.08
N GLY A 248 -27.66 -6.26 -18.49
CA GLY A 248 -27.77 -7.18 -19.62
C GLY A 248 -28.09 -8.60 -19.14
N GLY A 249 -29.31 -9.06 -19.39
CA GLY A 249 -29.74 -10.39 -19.01
C GLY A 249 -28.98 -11.48 -19.77
N GLN A 250 -28.15 -12.24 -19.06
CA GLN A 250 -27.82 -13.61 -19.42
C GLN A 250 -27.80 -14.50 -18.17
N GLN A 251 -28.14 -15.78 -18.37
CA GLN A 251 -28.31 -16.82 -17.34
C GLN A 251 -26.99 -17.48 -16.94
N THR A 252 -25.83 -16.97 -17.37
CA THR A 252 -24.53 -17.56 -17.09
C THR A 252 -24.01 -17.10 -15.72
N PRO A 253 -23.49 -18.00 -14.88
CA PRO A 253 -22.84 -17.62 -13.63
C PRO A 253 -21.61 -16.76 -13.92
N ASP A 254 -21.48 -15.63 -13.22
CA ASP A 254 -20.34 -14.71 -13.40
C ASP A 254 -19.04 -15.38 -12.96
N GLU A 255 -18.11 -15.57 -13.90
CA GLU A 255 -16.71 -15.91 -13.60
C GLU A 255 -16.00 -14.64 -13.11
N ILE A 256 -15.41 -14.74 -11.92
CA ILE A 256 -14.65 -13.66 -11.30
C ILE A 256 -13.19 -14.06 -11.26
N THR A 257 -12.35 -13.22 -11.85
CA THR A 257 -10.89 -13.33 -11.77
C THR A 257 -10.38 -12.41 -10.69
N ILE A 258 -9.63 -12.95 -9.74
CA ILE A 258 -8.94 -12.19 -8.70
C ILE A 258 -7.45 -12.38 -8.89
N ARG A 259 -6.73 -11.29 -9.09
CA ARG A 259 -5.29 -11.31 -9.28
C ARG A 259 -4.62 -10.41 -8.25
N THR A 260 -3.75 -10.99 -7.43
CA THR A 260 -2.74 -10.22 -6.71
C THR A 260 -1.54 -10.09 -7.63
N GLN A 261 -1.27 -8.88 -8.11
CA GLN A 261 -0.10 -8.53 -8.90
C GLN A 261 0.69 -7.55 -8.07
N TYR A 262 1.78 -8.00 -7.45
CA TYR A 262 2.49 -7.22 -6.45
C TYR A 262 2.84 -5.80 -6.95
N PRO A 263 2.57 -4.73 -6.18
CA PRO A 263 1.96 -4.70 -4.83
C PRO A 263 0.44 -4.47 -4.84
N TYR A 264 -0.23 -4.59 -5.98
CA TYR A 264 -1.65 -4.30 -6.16
C TYR A 264 -2.50 -5.58 -6.18
N GLN A 265 -3.81 -5.37 -6.15
CA GLN A 265 -4.77 -6.45 -6.34
C GLN A 265 -5.91 -6.00 -7.24
N THR A 266 -6.43 -6.93 -8.03
CA THR A 266 -7.56 -6.71 -8.93
C THR A 266 -8.61 -7.79 -8.76
N LEU A 267 -9.87 -7.42 -8.90
CA LEU A 267 -11.01 -8.32 -8.99
C LEU A 267 -11.86 -7.90 -10.17
N GLN A 268 -12.04 -8.78 -11.14
CA GLN A 268 -12.74 -8.49 -12.39
C GLN A 268 -13.80 -9.55 -12.67
N ALA A 269 -14.97 -9.11 -13.12
CA ALA A 269 -15.97 -9.99 -13.73
C ALA A 269 -16.06 -9.62 -15.21
N VAL A 270 -15.65 -10.54 -16.08
CA VAL A 270 -15.64 -10.33 -17.54
C VAL A 270 -16.74 -11.20 -18.14
N PRO A 271 -17.82 -10.60 -18.67
CA PRO A 271 -18.85 -11.35 -19.37
C PRO A 271 -18.27 -12.05 -20.61
N ASP A 272 -18.83 -13.20 -20.97
CA ASP A 272 -18.44 -13.94 -22.17
C ASP A 272 -18.50 -13.05 -23.42
N GLY A 273 -17.36 -12.92 -24.11
CA GLY A 273 -17.24 -12.14 -25.35
C GLY A 273 -17.14 -10.63 -25.16
N ALA A 274 -17.02 -10.11 -23.93
CA ALA A 274 -16.79 -8.69 -23.67
C ALA A 274 -15.29 -8.33 -23.68
N GLU A 275 -14.93 -7.17 -24.27
CA GLU A 275 -13.55 -6.65 -24.27
C GLU A 275 -13.14 -6.05 -22.91
N LEU A 276 -14.09 -5.51 -22.16
CA LEU A 276 -13.87 -4.91 -20.84
C LEU A 276 -14.73 -5.60 -19.78
N PRO A 277 -14.27 -5.65 -18.51
CA PRO A 277 -15.06 -6.20 -17.42
C PRO A 277 -16.37 -5.43 -17.21
N SER A 278 -17.44 -6.12 -16.80
CA SER A 278 -18.66 -5.45 -16.32
C SER A 278 -18.46 -4.83 -14.93
N PHE A 279 -17.51 -5.39 -14.18
CA PHE A 279 -17.09 -5.00 -12.85
C PHE A 279 -15.57 -5.15 -12.75
N SER A 280 -14.89 -4.12 -12.26
CA SER A 280 -13.44 -4.13 -12.05
C SER A 280 -13.10 -3.37 -10.78
N LEU A 281 -12.46 -4.02 -9.81
CA LEU A 281 -11.89 -3.40 -8.63
C LEU A 281 -10.37 -3.45 -8.75
N TRP A 282 -9.72 -2.31 -8.60
CA TRP A 282 -8.28 -2.22 -8.36
C TRP A 282 -8.05 -1.72 -6.93
N ALA A 283 -7.12 -2.33 -6.20
CA ALA A 283 -6.80 -2.00 -4.82
C ALA A 283 -5.28 -1.95 -4.57
N ALA A 284 -4.88 -1.03 -3.69
CA ALA A 284 -3.52 -0.92 -3.16
C ALA A 284 -3.60 -0.70 -1.64
N TYR A 285 -2.72 -1.35 -0.88
CA TYR A 285 -2.68 -1.29 0.58
C TYR A 285 -1.33 -0.71 1.02
N VAL A 286 -1.32 0.56 1.42
CA VAL A 286 -0.08 1.34 1.60
C VAL A 286 0.19 1.52 3.09
N PRO A 287 1.31 1.05 3.64
CA PRO A 287 1.58 1.17 5.08
C PRO A 287 1.71 2.64 5.52
N GLU A 288 1.15 2.97 6.68
CA GLU A 288 1.23 4.31 7.28
C GLU A 288 2.36 4.41 8.32
N ASP A 289 2.58 3.38 9.14
CA ASP A 289 3.61 3.34 10.19
C ASP A 289 4.84 2.50 9.80
N ALA A 290 5.93 2.66 10.56
CA ALA A 290 7.22 2.00 10.27
C ALA A 290 7.17 0.49 10.53
N GLU A 291 6.36 0.06 11.49
CA GLU A 291 6.07 -1.33 11.81
C GLU A 291 5.05 -1.96 10.85
N GLN A 292 4.50 -1.16 9.93
CA GLN A 292 3.47 -1.52 8.96
C GLN A 292 2.26 -2.23 9.59
N ARG A 293 1.83 -1.80 10.79
CA ARG A 293 0.63 -2.34 11.48
C ARG A 293 -0.66 -1.64 11.09
N VAL A 294 -0.56 -0.55 10.36
CA VAL A 294 -1.66 0.24 9.81
C VAL A 294 -1.38 0.46 8.34
N ASN A 295 -2.39 0.23 7.50
CA ASN A 295 -2.34 0.55 6.08
C ASN A 295 -3.49 1.46 5.66
N HIS A 296 -3.25 2.23 4.62
CA HIS A 296 -4.25 2.97 3.89
C HIS A 296 -4.64 2.18 2.64
N ALA A 297 -5.88 1.71 2.60
CA ALA A 297 -6.47 1.05 1.45
C ALA A 297 -6.99 2.10 0.46
N TYR A 298 -6.39 2.13 -0.73
CA TYR A 298 -6.89 2.86 -1.89
C TYR A 298 -7.58 1.89 -2.85
N GLY A 299 -8.81 2.20 -3.24
CA GLY A 299 -9.60 1.34 -4.12
C GLY A 299 -10.26 2.12 -5.25
N LEU A 300 -10.28 1.54 -6.44
CA LEU A 300 -10.99 2.05 -7.61
C LEU A 300 -11.95 0.97 -8.07
N LEU A 301 -13.23 1.14 -7.80
CA LEU A 301 -14.28 0.26 -8.29
C LEU A 301 -14.94 0.86 -9.52
N MET A 302 -14.81 0.17 -10.64
CA MET A 302 -15.30 0.56 -11.95
C MET A 302 -16.43 -0.38 -12.34
N ILE A 303 -17.60 0.19 -12.62
CA ILE A 303 -18.82 -0.56 -12.95
C ILE A 303 -19.29 -0.11 -14.33
N ALA A 304 -19.55 -1.07 -15.22
CA ALA A 304 -20.11 -0.81 -16.54
C ALA A 304 -21.48 -0.14 -16.45
N LYS A 305 -21.75 0.80 -17.34
CA LYS A 305 -23.02 1.51 -17.43
C LYS A 305 -24.06 0.60 -18.10
N PRO A 306 -25.28 0.50 -17.56
CA PRO A 306 -26.38 -0.17 -18.24
C PRO A 306 -26.65 0.50 -19.59
N PRO A 307 -27.25 -0.24 -20.54
CA PRO A 307 -27.72 0.35 -21.79
C PRO A 307 -28.80 1.42 -21.56
N VAL A 308 -29.55 1.33 -20.46
CA VAL A 308 -30.57 2.33 -20.09
C VAL A 308 -29.93 3.51 -19.36
N PRO A 309 -29.97 4.73 -19.92
CA PRO A 309 -29.43 5.92 -19.27
C PRO A 309 -30.08 6.21 -17.92
N GLY A 310 -29.30 6.69 -16.95
CA GLY A 310 -29.81 7.11 -15.63
C GLY A 310 -30.02 5.99 -14.60
N VAL A 311 -30.16 4.72 -15.01
CA VAL A 311 -30.36 3.60 -14.07
C VAL A 311 -29.21 3.50 -13.06
N LEU A 312 -27.96 3.56 -13.54
CA LEU A 312 -26.80 3.51 -12.64
C LEU A 312 -26.73 4.73 -11.72
N GLN A 313 -27.28 5.88 -12.12
CA GLN A 313 -27.32 7.07 -11.26
C GLN A 313 -28.30 6.87 -10.10
N LEU A 314 -29.46 6.28 -10.39
CA LEU A 314 -30.47 5.96 -9.39
C LEU A 314 -29.99 4.86 -8.42
N ALA A 315 -29.32 3.83 -8.93
CA ALA A 315 -28.78 2.74 -8.12
C ALA A 315 -27.53 3.13 -7.31
N TRP A 316 -26.83 4.21 -7.68
CA TRP A 316 -25.52 4.59 -7.11
C TRP A 316 -25.48 4.70 -5.58
N PRO A 317 -26.45 5.36 -4.90
CA PRO A 317 -26.43 5.45 -3.45
C PRO A 317 -26.55 4.07 -2.77
N LEU A 318 -27.29 3.16 -3.38
CA LEU A 318 -27.47 1.81 -2.85
C LEU A 318 -26.24 0.93 -3.09
N ILE A 319 -25.62 1.01 -4.29
CA ILE A 319 -24.34 0.36 -4.59
C ILE A 319 -23.28 0.83 -3.59
N ARG A 320 -23.20 2.14 -3.35
CA ARG A 320 -22.26 2.71 -2.38
C ARG A 320 -22.50 2.19 -0.96
N ARG A 321 -23.75 2.16 -0.50
CA ARG A 321 -24.09 1.62 0.82
C ARG A 321 -23.81 0.12 0.93
N PHE A 322 -23.93 -0.61 -0.17
CA PHE A 322 -23.58 -2.03 -0.25
C PHE A 322 -22.06 -2.21 -0.12
N THR A 323 -21.27 -1.51 -0.95
CA THR A 323 -19.81 -1.63 -0.94
C THR A 323 -19.19 -1.17 0.38
N GLU A 324 -19.73 -0.11 0.99
CA GLU A 324 -19.31 0.35 2.32
C GLU A 324 -19.57 -0.71 3.41
N ARG A 325 -20.63 -1.52 3.30
CA ARG A 325 -20.93 -2.60 4.24
C ARG A 325 -20.01 -3.81 4.07
N VAL A 326 -19.73 -4.20 2.82
CA VAL A 326 -18.78 -5.28 2.51
C VAL A 326 -17.41 -4.93 3.09
N PHE A 327 -16.89 -3.75 2.74
CA PHE A 327 -15.60 -3.28 3.25
C PHE A 327 -15.54 -3.19 4.78
N ALA A 328 -16.63 -2.78 5.45
CA ALA A 328 -16.67 -2.73 6.91
C ALA A 328 -16.55 -4.12 7.55
N GLN A 329 -17.10 -5.16 6.91
CA GLN A 329 -16.96 -6.53 7.39
C GLN A 329 -15.53 -7.05 7.17
N ASP A 330 -14.95 -6.81 6.00
CA ASP A 330 -13.56 -7.18 5.70
C ASP A 330 -12.58 -6.53 6.67
N ARG A 331 -12.73 -5.21 6.85
CA ARG A 331 -11.97 -4.42 7.81
C ARG A 331 -12.05 -5.01 9.21
N MET A 332 -13.24 -5.37 9.68
CA MET A 332 -13.40 -5.96 11.01
C MET A 332 -12.63 -7.27 11.13
N ALA A 333 -12.65 -8.14 10.12
CA ALA A 333 -11.98 -9.43 10.13
C ALA A 333 -10.45 -9.26 10.16
N VAL A 334 -9.88 -8.49 9.24
CA VAL A 334 -8.42 -8.28 9.15
C VAL A 334 -7.85 -7.52 10.35
N GLU A 335 -8.59 -6.57 10.93
CA GLU A 335 -8.17 -5.88 12.15
C GLU A 335 -8.26 -6.80 13.37
N ALA A 336 -9.18 -7.77 13.39
CA ALA A 336 -9.21 -8.79 14.44
C ALA A 336 -8.04 -9.76 14.33
N GLU A 337 -7.68 -10.15 13.11
CA GLU A 337 -6.51 -11.00 12.85
C GLU A 337 -5.20 -10.30 13.21
N GLN A 338 -5.07 -9.00 12.89
CA GLN A 338 -3.94 -8.18 13.34
C GLN A 338 -3.83 -8.17 14.86
N ARG A 339 -4.93 -7.93 15.58
CA ARG A 339 -4.92 -7.94 17.06
C ARG A 339 -4.49 -9.29 17.61
N ALA A 340 -4.96 -10.39 17.02
CA ALA A 340 -4.56 -11.74 17.43
C ALA A 340 -3.06 -11.96 17.22
N TRP A 341 -2.50 -11.52 16.08
CA TRP A 341 -1.06 -11.57 15.84
C TRP A 341 -0.28 -10.70 16.84
N ASP A 342 -0.76 -9.49 17.15
CA ASP A 342 -0.12 -8.60 18.12
C ASP A 342 -0.08 -9.21 19.54
N GLU A 343 -1.17 -9.86 19.97
CA GLU A 343 -1.27 -10.55 21.26
C GLU A 343 -0.35 -11.80 21.33
N GLN A 344 -0.17 -12.48 20.20
CA GLN A 344 0.63 -13.70 20.11
C GLN A 344 2.13 -13.41 19.89
N GLY A 345 2.46 -12.27 19.28
CA GLY A 345 3.82 -11.85 18.91
C GLY A 345 4.40 -12.55 17.68
N GLU A 346 3.65 -13.47 17.07
CA GLU A 346 4.05 -14.28 15.92
C GLU A 346 2.82 -14.78 15.15
N ASP A 347 3.03 -15.17 13.90
CA ASP A 347 2.03 -15.85 13.09
C ASP A 347 1.85 -17.31 13.54
N ARG A 348 0.69 -17.60 14.14
CA ARG A 348 0.27 -18.95 14.56
C ARG A 348 -0.81 -19.54 13.64
N ASN A 349 -1.04 -18.96 12.46
CA ASN A 349 -2.07 -19.43 11.55
C ASN A 349 -1.67 -20.76 10.90
N HIS A 350 -2.59 -21.73 10.91
CA HIS A 350 -2.46 -22.97 10.14
C HIS A 350 -3.26 -22.84 8.84
N GLU A 351 -2.76 -22.01 7.93
CA GLU A 351 -3.37 -21.90 6.60
C GLU A 351 -3.20 -23.22 5.85
N VAL A 352 -4.29 -23.71 5.27
CA VAL A 352 -4.35 -24.99 4.57
C VAL A 352 -4.75 -24.84 3.11
N PHE A 353 -5.25 -23.67 2.71
CA PHE A 353 -5.71 -23.42 1.36
C PHE A 353 -4.50 -23.09 0.46
N PRO A 354 -4.16 -23.95 -0.53
CA PRO A 354 -2.92 -23.80 -1.31
C PRO A 354 -2.78 -22.43 -1.97
N LEU A 355 -3.88 -21.90 -2.50
CA LEU A 355 -3.92 -20.58 -3.10
C LEU A 355 -3.45 -19.46 -2.16
N ILE A 356 -3.83 -19.50 -0.88
CA ILE A 356 -3.42 -18.49 0.10
C ILE A 356 -1.98 -18.73 0.55
N LEU A 357 -1.54 -19.98 0.64
CA LEU A 357 -0.12 -20.30 0.88
C LEU A 357 0.76 -19.70 -0.23
N ASP A 358 0.33 -19.81 -1.50
CA ASP A 358 1.05 -19.25 -2.64
C ASP A 358 1.06 -17.71 -2.64
N VAL A 359 -0.05 -17.07 -2.26
CA VAL A 359 -0.09 -15.61 -2.03
C VAL A 359 0.91 -15.21 -0.95
N ARG A 360 0.90 -15.89 0.20
CA ARG A 360 1.80 -15.59 1.31
C ARG A 360 3.26 -15.79 0.89
N HIS A 361 3.56 -16.83 0.11
CA HIS A 361 4.90 -17.04 -0.43
C HIS A 361 5.32 -15.88 -1.35
N MET A 362 4.49 -15.52 -2.33
CA MET A 362 4.77 -14.42 -3.27
C MET A 362 4.97 -13.08 -2.54
N LEU A 363 4.16 -12.78 -1.53
CA LEU A 363 4.32 -11.55 -0.73
C LEU A 363 5.64 -11.55 0.07
N ARG A 364 6.06 -12.69 0.64
CA ARG A 364 7.35 -12.80 1.35
C ARG A 364 8.54 -12.58 0.43
N THR A 365 8.49 -13.12 -0.80
CA THR A 365 9.62 -13.07 -1.74
C THR A 365 9.76 -11.71 -2.44
N ASN A 366 8.68 -10.94 -2.56
CA ASN A 366 8.70 -9.60 -3.17
C ASN A 366 8.75 -8.46 -2.15
N GLY A 367 8.57 -8.74 -0.86
CA GLY A 367 8.69 -7.75 0.21
C GLY A 367 10.11 -7.62 0.77
N VAL A 368 10.28 -6.69 1.71
CA VAL A 368 11.56 -6.38 2.36
C VAL A 368 11.47 -6.61 3.88
N PRO A 369 12.46 -7.21 4.55
CA PRO A 369 12.38 -7.44 5.99
C PRO A 369 12.21 -6.15 6.81
N LEU A 370 11.21 -6.10 7.69
CA LEU A 370 11.03 -4.99 8.64
C LEU A 370 12.20 -4.98 9.63
N GLY A 371 12.80 -3.81 9.84
CA GLY A 371 13.95 -3.64 10.74
C GLY A 371 15.34 -3.82 10.10
N SER A 372 15.42 -3.94 8.77
CA SER A 372 16.70 -3.98 8.03
C SER A 372 17.19 -2.62 7.49
N VAL A 373 16.53 -1.51 7.84
CA VAL A 373 17.06 -0.17 7.54
C VAL A 373 18.15 0.17 8.55
N ALA A 374 19.35 -0.35 8.28
CA ALA A 374 20.57 0.25 8.77
C ALA A 374 20.56 1.73 8.36
N VAL A 375 20.79 2.60 9.35
CA VAL A 375 21.20 3.99 9.18
C VAL A 375 22.11 4.07 7.95
N GLY A 376 21.69 4.84 6.94
CA GLY A 376 22.55 5.14 5.81
C GLY A 376 23.82 5.77 6.34
N ASP A 377 24.89 4.98 6.40
CA ASP A 377 26.23 5.44 6.65
C ASP A 377 26.59 6.32 5.45
N GLY A 378 26.39 7.62 5.62
CA GLY A 378 26.79 8.60 4.64
C GLY A 378 28.29 8.46 4.50
N GLY A 379 28.72 7.85 3.39
CA GLY A 379 30.13 7.64 3.07
C GLY A 379 30.95 8.88 3.37
N GLN A 380 31.60 8.86 4.53
CA GLN A 380 32.58 9.84 4.94
C GLN A 380 33.87 9.44 4.23
N GLN A 381 34.02 9.90 2.99
CA GLN A 381 35.35 9.96 2.40
C GLN A 381 36.12 11.05 3.14
N ASP A 382 36.96 10.61 4.08
CA ASP A 382 38.04 11.39 4.67
C ASP A 382 38.99 11.85 3.56
N ALA A 383 38.74 13.03 3.00
CA ALA A 383 39.80 13.81 2.37
C ALA A 383 40.53 14.56 3.49
N ARG A 384 41.71 14.03 3.86
CA ARG A 384 42.66 14.72 4.74
C ARG A 384 43.03 16.09 4.12
N PRO A 385 43.15 17.16 4.92
CA PRO A 385 43.78 18.38 4.47
C PRO A 385 45.30 18.24 4.64
N ASP A 386 46.04 18.17 3.53
CA ASP A 386 47.46 18.49 3.55
C ASP A 386 47.58 20.02 3.52
N ALA A 387 47.82 20.60 4.68
CA ALA A 387 48.30 21.95 4.85
C ALA A 387 49.38 21.93 5.93
N ASP A 388 50.63 21.90 5.50
CA ASP A 388 51.72 22.56 6.22
C ASP A 388 52.56 23.27 5.17
N GLY A 389 52.51 24.60 5.23
CA GLY A 389 53.44 25.49 4.57
C GLY A 389 54.34 26.14 5.62
N HIS A 390 55.62 26.24 5.31
CA HIS A 390 56.54 27.32 5.70
C HIS A 390 57.51 27.48 4.52
N ASP A 391 57.51 28.63 3.81
CA ASP A 391 58.35 29.82 4.07
C ASP A 391 59.85 29.43 4.16
N GLU A 392 60.81 29.97 3.40
CA GLU A 392 61.02 31.34 2.91
C GLU A 392 62.13 31.33 1.83
N ASP A 393 61.96 32.24 0.86
CA ASP A 393 62.94 33.20 0.35
C ASP A 393 64.33 32.84 -0.25
N SER A 394 64.50 33.29 -1.50
CA SER A 394 65.70 33.87 -2.12
C SER A 394 66.99 33.02 -2.31
N ARG A 395 67.43 32.86 -3.56
CA ARG A 395 68.63 33.52 -4.13
C ARG A 395 69.16 32.85 -5.43
N SER A 396 69.42 33.72 -6.40
CA SER A 396 70.52 33.73 -7.39
C SER A 396 70.64 32.63 -8.47
N ALA A 397 70.54 33.11 -9.72
CA ALA A 397 71.50 32.95 -10.82
C ALA A 397 72.19 31.58 -11.00
N ASN A 398 71.93 30.89 -12.11
CA ASN A 398 72.62 31.06 -13.41
C ASN A 398 71.91 30.24 -14.48
#